data_AF-A0A0N8PW54-F1
#
_entry.id   AF-A0A0N8PW54-F1
#
_cell.length_a   1.000
_cell.length_b   1.000
_cell.length_c   1.000
_cell.angle_alpha   90.00
_cell.angle_beta   90.00
_cell.angle_gamma   90.00
#
_symmetry.space_group_name_H-M   'P 1'
#
loop_
_entity.id
_entity.type
_entity.pdbx_description
1 polymer ?
#
loop_
_entity_poly.entity_id
_entity_poly.type
_entity_poly.pdbx_seq_one_letter_code
_entity_poly.pdbx_strand_id
1 'polypeptide(L)'
;MKTTSLRSIHEAIYGELKRKYGYQTSFYVTAYRVAIATVKSWKKRGGNPPKVKKLFVKVSPLAYKFDGEKLRISVKPRNFVSLKLIYGCYQRRFVDAWRRGIFKIGEIIVNEEYVLIPFKRVVNLLEPKGAIALDINEENVVGLATNGGSFTVDTKKLKTIRSAYFEKRERIQSKVAKGTKAFQTLMKKYGRRESNGIKDVLHKLSKEIAENPYYDNLHSLIRYKYIDRLHDSKLIL
;
A
#
# COMPACT_ATOMS: atom_id res chain seq x y z
N MET A 1 -26.12 -16.94 -8.45
CA MET A 1 -25.92 -15.46 -8.42
C MET A 1 -24.75 -15.06 -9.34
N LYS A 2 -25.05 -14.46 -10.49
CA LYS A 2 -24.09 -14.13 -11.58
C LYS A 2 -23.71 -12.64 -11.64
N THR A 3 -24.06 -11.85 -10.63
CA THR A 3 -23.99 -10.38 -10.72
C THR A 3 -22.88 -9.83 -9.83
N THR A 4 -21.74 -9.53 -10.46
CA THR A 4 -20.56 -8.92 -9.81
C THR A 4 -20.30 -7.49 -10.31
N SER A 5 -21.21 -6.94 -11.13
CA SER A 5 -21.11 -5.57 -11.62
C SER A 5 -21.67 -4.58 -10.60
N LEU A 6 -21.02 -3.43 -10.45
CA LEU A 6 -21.42 -2.40 -9.48
C LEU A 6 -22.85 -1.92 -9.72
N ARG A 7 -23.22 -1.72 -10.99
CA ARG A 7 -24.55 -1.27 -11.41
C ARG A 7 -25.63 -2.25 -10.97
N SER A 8 -25.45 -3.54 -11.22
CA SER A 8 -26.48 -4.53 -10.88
C SER A 8 -26.68 -4.65 -9.37
N ILE A 9 -25.60 -4.59 -8.57
CA ILE A 9 -25.72 -4.59 -7.10
C ILE A 9 -26.45 -3.33 -6.62
N HIS A 10 -26.15 -2.19 -7.23
CA HIS A 10 -26.82 -0.94 -6.91
C HIS A 10 -28.33 -1.04 -7.19
N GLU A 11 -28.74 -1.46 -8.39
CA GLU A 11 -30.15 -1.63 -8.76
C GLU A 11 -30.88 -2.62 -7.83
N ALA A 12 -30.22 -3.71 -7.43
CA ALA A 12 -30.83 -4.73 -6.58
C ALA A 12 -31.02 -4.32 -5.12
N ILE A 13 -30.08 -3.59 -4.51
CA ILE A 13 -29.99 -3.44 -3.04
C ILE A 13 -30.16 -1.97 -2.59
N TYR A 14 -29.96 -0.98 -3.48
CA TYR A 14 -29.97 0.43 -3.09
C TYR A 14 -31.29 0.88 -2.49
N GLY A 15 -32.42 0.51 -3.09
CA GLY A 15 -33.75 0.89 -2.62
C GLY A 15 -34.03 0.42 -1.19
N GLU A 16 -33.63 -0.82 -0.87
CA GLU A 16 -33.78 -1.41 0.46
C GLU A 16 -32.90 -0.69 1.49
N LEU A 17 -31.59 -0.53 1.19
CA LEU A 17 -30.67 0.12 2.13
C LEU A 17 -30.98 1.60 2.35
N LYS A 18 -31.43 2.30 1.31
CA LYS A 18 -31.84 3.71 1.42
C LYS A 18 -33.04 3.86 2.34
N ARG A 19 -34.06 2.99 2.19
CA ARG A 19 -35.26 2.99 3.04
C ARG A 19 -34.93 2.66 4.49
N LYS A 20 -34.04 1.69 4.71
CA LYS A 20 -33.67 1.22 6.04
C LYS A 20 -32.83 2.21 6.85
N TYR A 21 -31.87 2.88 6.21
CA TYR A 21 -30.87 3.68 6.94
C TYR A 21 -30.92 5.18 6.69
N GLY A 22 -31.38 5.63 5.51
CA GLY A 22 -31.48 7.05 5.16
C GLY A 22 -30.14 7.80 5.13
N TYR A 23 -29.02 7.12 4.84
CA TYR A 23 -27.70 7.74 4.72
C TYR A 23 -27.49 8.43 3.38
N GLN A 24 -26.45 9.28 3.29
CA GLN A 24 -26.01 9.83 2.01
C GLN A 24 -25.70 8.72 1.00
N THR A 25 -26.13 8.91 -0.25
CA THR A 25 -26.01 7.91 -1.34
C THR A 25 -24.59 7.36 -1.54
N SER A 26 -23.57 8.20 -1.34
CA SER A 26 -22.16 7.81 -1.48
C SER A 26 -21.74 6.66 -0.57
N PHE A 27 -22.33 6.52 0.62
CA PHE A 27 -21.98 5.43 1.55
C PHE A 27 -22.38 4.06 1.00
N TYR A 28 -23.53 3.97 0.33
CA TYR A 28 -23.96 2.72 -0.28
C TYR A 28 -23.04 2.33 -1.44
N VAL A 29 -22.66 3.30 -2.28
CA VAL A 29 -21.74 3.06 -3.41
C VAL A 29 -20.36 2.60 -2.91
N THR A 30 -19.80 3.25 -1.87
CA THR A 30 -18.52 2.83 -1.30
C THR A 30 -18.62 1.45 -0.65
N ALA A 31 -19.72 1.15 0.05
CA ALA A 31 -19.97 -0.17 0.63
C ALA A 31 -20.01 -1.28 -0.44
N TYR A 32 -20.75 -1.08 -1.54
CA TYR A 32 -20.81 -2.06 -2.63
C TYR A 32 -19.44 -2.28 -3.28
N ARG A 33 -18.68 -1.20 -3.52
CA ARG A 33 -17.33 -1.29 -4.09
C ARG A 33 -16.41 -2.13 -3.19
N VAL A 34 -16.47 -1.92 -1.88
CA VAL A 34 -15.69 -2.71 -0.91
C VAL A 34 -16.13 -4.17 -0.90
N ALA A 35 -17.44 -4.43 -0.88
CA ALA A 35 -17.97 -5.79 -0.89
C ALA A 35 -17.58 -6.55 -2.16
N ILE A 36 -17.76 -5.94 -3.35
CA ILE A 36 -17.35 -6.51 -4.64
C ILE A 36 -15.85 -6.80 -4.66
N ALA A 37 -15.03 -5.82 -4.26
CA ALA A 37 -13.57 -5.99 -4.26
C ALA A 37 -13.13 -7.14 -3.34
N THR A 38 -13.75 -7.24 -2.16
CA THR A 38 -13.52 -8.32 -1.19
C THR A 38 -13.86 -9.69 -1.79
N VAL A 39 -15.06 -9.83 -2.39
CA VAL A 39 -15.51 -11.10 -3.00
C VAL A 39 -14.65 -11.46 -4.22
N LYS A 40 -14.33 -10.51 -5.09
CA LYS A 40 -13.46 -10.75 -6.26
C LYS A 40 -12.07 -11.23 -5.82
N SER A 41 -11.50 -10.57 -4.81
CA SER A 41 -10.18 -10.94 -4.28
C SER A 41 -10.19 -12.33 -3.63
N TRP A 42 -11.27 -12.70 -2.94
CA TRP A 42 -11.45 -14.03 -2.39
C TRP A 42 -11.59 -15.09 -3.48
N LYS A 43 -12.45 -14.88 -4.48
CA LYS A 43 -12.60 -15.81 -5.62
C LYS A 43 -11.29 -16.10 -6.32
N LYS A 44 -10.40 -15.10 -6.44
CA LYS A 44 -9.07 -15.28 -7.04
C LYS A 44 -8.09 -16.06 -6.14
N ARG A 45 -8.18 -15.92 -4.83
CA ARG A 45 -7.24 -16.53 -3.87
C ARG A 45 -7.70 -17.89 -3.32
N GLY A 46 -9.00 -18.19 -3.38
CA GLY A 46 -9.58 -19.37 -2.75
C GLY A 46 -9.57 -19.30 -1.22
N GLY A 47 -9.93 -20.41 -0.58
CA GLY A 47 -9.97 -20.56 0.88
C GLY A 47 -11.27 -20.10 1.52
N ASN A 48 -11.22 -19.83 2.83
CA ASN A 48 -12.40 -19.49 3.62
C ASN A 48 -13.08 -18.18 3.16
N PRO A 49 -14.43 -18.10 3.21
CA PRO A 49 -15.16 -16.88 2.85
C PRO A 49 -14.62 -15.65 3.59
N PRO A 50 -14.57 -14.48 2.93
CA PRO A 50 -13.99 -13.29 3.52
C PRO A 50 -14.87 -12.80 4.67
N LYS A 51 -14.24 -12.45 5.79
CA LYS A 51 -14.89 -11.85 6.96
C LYS A 51 -14.32 -10.46 7.22
N VAL A 52 -15.19 -9.48 7.39
CA VAL A 52 -14.80 -8.12 7.82
C VAL A 52 -14.55 -8.17 9.33
N LYS A 53 -13.30 -7.97 9.75
CA LYS A 53 -12.89 -8.10 11.16
C LYS A 53 -12.95 -6.78 11.95
N LYS A 54 -12.85 -5.64 11.28
CA LYS A 54 -12.86 -4.31 11.88
C LYS A 54 -13.90 -3.45 11.19
N LEU A 55 -14.64 -2.65 11.95
CA LEU A 55 -15.57 -1.67 11.41
C LEU A 55 -14.78 -0.50 10.82
N PHE A 56 -15.11 -0.14 9.59
CA PHE A 56 -14.58 1.04 8.92
C PHE A 56 -15.59 1.55 7.90
N VAL A 57 -15.49 2.83 7.59
CA VAL A 57 -16.31 3.50 6.60
C VAL A 57 -15.39 4.19 5.59
N LYS A 58 -15.68 3.98 4.31
CA LYS A 58 -15.09 4.74 3.21
C LYS A 58 -15.99 5.92 2.87
N VAL A 59 -15.46 7.14 3.02
CA VAL A 59 -16.19 8.37 2.74
C VAL A 59 -15.70 8.95 1.42
N SER A 60 -16.64 9.16 0.50
CA SER A 60 -16.38 9.80 -0.79
C SER A 60 -16.00 11.27 -0.59
N PRO A 61 -15.18 11.88 -1.47
CA PRO A 61 -14.95 13.33 -1.51
C PRO A 61 -16.22 14.18 -1.53
N LEU A 62 -17.34 13.63 -2.04
CA LEU A 62 -18.64 14.29 -2.05
C LEU A 62 -19.34 14.34 -0.67
N ALA A 63 -18.83 13.62 0.31
CA ALA A 63 -19.45 13.40 1.61
C ALA A 63 -18.64 13.98 2.77
N TYR A 64 -17.53 14.67 2.50
CA TYR A 64 -16.76 15.32 3.55
C TYR A 64 -16.20 16.68 3.13
N LYS A 65 -15.90 17.51 4.14
CA LYS A 65 -15.10 18.72 4.03
C LYS A 65 -13.96 18.62 5.02
N PHE A 66 -12.74 18.85 4.54
CA PHE A 66 -11.52 18.82 5.33
C PHE A 66 -10.93 20.24 5.33
N ASP A 67 -10.58 20.77 6.51
CA ASP A 67 -9.98 22.11 6.67
C ASP A 67 -8.53 22.07 7.18
N GLY A 68 -7.97 20.87 7.34
CA GLY A 68 -6.64 20.63 7.90
C GLY A 68 -6.69 20.08 9.32
N GLU A 69 -7.59 20.60 10.16
CA GLU A 69 -7.64 20.28 11.60
C GLU A 69 -8.93 19.55 11.98
N LYS A 70 -9.98 19.73 11.20
CA LYS A 70 -11.29 19.12 11.37
C LYS A 70 -11.72 18.47 10.06
N LEU A 71 -12.37 17.34 10.23
CA LEU A 71 -13.00 16.60 9.16
C LEU A 71 -14.51 16.59 9.42
N ARG A 72 -15.26 17.28 8.58
CA ARG A 72 -16.72 17.29 8.62
C ARG A 72 -17.27 16.29 7.62
N ILE A 73 -18.00 15.29 8.07
CA ILE A 73 -18.60 14.24 7.26
C ILE A 73 -20.11 14.44 7.25
N SER A 74 -20.69 14.51 6.06
CA SER A 74 -22.15 14.47 5.84
C SER A 74 -22.63 13.03 5.96
N VAL A 75 -23.39 12.71 7.00
CA VAL A 75 -23.92 11.35 7.23
C VAL A 75 -25.31 11.19 6.62
N LYS A 76 -26.18 12.18 6.87
CA LYS A 76 -27.52 12.30 6.30
C LYS A 76 -27.74 13.74 5.81
N PRO A 77 -28.77 14.02 4.99
CA PRO A 77 -29.11 15.38 4.63
C PRO A 77 -29.20 16.27 5.89
N ARG A 78 -28.46 17.39 5.90
CA ARG A 78 -28.38 18.34 7.02
C ARG A 78 -27.84 17.77 8.35
N ASN A 79 -27.28 16.56 8.36
CA ASN A 79 -26.68 15.96 9.53
C ASN A 79 -25.19 15.68 9.28
N PHE A 80 -24.35 16.36 10.07
CA PHE A 80 -22.90 16.34 9.92
C PHE A 80 -22.21 15.86 11.19
N VAL A 81 -21.24 14.96 11.04
CA VAL A 81 -20.32 14.57 12.10
C VAL A 81 -19.01 15.32 11.88
N SER A 82 -18.54 16.05 12.90
CA SER A 82 -17.27 16.75 12.84
C SER A 82 -16.24 16.07 13.73
N LEU A 83 -15.15 15.60 13.14
CA LEU A 83 -14.03 14.97 13.82
C LEU A 83 -12.88 15.97 13.94
N LYS A 84 -12.44 16.28 15.16
CA LYS A 84 -11.19 17.02 15.37
C LYS A 84 -10.01 16.06 15.21
N LEU A 85 -9.10 16.39 14.30
CA LEU A 85 -7.96 15.56 13.97
C LEU A 85 -6.77 15.96 14.85
N ILE A 86 -6.17 14.95 15.46
CA ILE A 86 -4.94 15.10 16.24
C ILE A 86 -3.85 14.37 15.46
N TYR A 87 -2.82 15.10 15.04
CA TYR A 87 -1.74 14.55 14.23
C TYR A 87 -0.41 15.23 14.55
N GLY A 88 0.69 14.48 14.37
CA GLY A 88 2.04 14.92 14.70
C GLY A 88 2.71 15.77 13.63
N CYS A 89 3.98 16.11 13.88
CA CYS A 89 4.80 16.92 12.98
C CYS A 89 4.94 16.32 11.57
N TYR A 90 5.04 14.99 11.46
CA TYR A 90 5.14 14.30 10.18
C TYR A 90 3.90 14.53 9.31
N GLN A 91 2.71 14.32 9.87
CA GLN A 91 1.45 14.51 9.17
C GLN A 91 1.21 15.98 8.82
N ARG A 92 1.66 16.91 9.67
CA ARG A 92 1.54 18.36 9.45
C ARG A 92 2.12 18.79 8.10
N ARG A 93 3.26 18.22 7.69
CA ARG A 93 3.88 18.50 6.38
C ARG A 93 2.94 18.22 5.20
N PHE A 94 2.11 17.18 5.28
CA PHE A 94 1.15 16.84 4.23
C PHE A 94 -0.06 17.77 4.24
N VAL A 95 -0.53 18.15 5.43
CA VAL A 95 -1.63 19.12 5.58
C VAL A 95 -1.21 20.48 5.03
N ASP A 96 0.00 20.93 5.34
CA ASP A 96 0.51 22.21 4.84
C ASP A 96 0.73 22.19 3.32
N ALA A 97 1.25 21.09 2.77
CA ALA A 97 1.37 20.93 1.32
C ALA A 97 0.00 20.88 0.62
N TRP A 98 -1.01 20.27 1.24
CA TRP A 98 -2.39 20.32 0.76
C TRP A 98 -2.97 21.74 0.81
N ARG A 99 -2.74 22.51 1.88
CA ARG A 99 -3.15 23.93 1.99
C ARG A 99 -2.54 24.78 0.87
N ARG A 100 -1.31 24.49 0.47
CA ARG A 100 -0.62 25.13 -0.68
C ARG A 100 -1.12 24.67 -2.05
N GLY A 101 -2.10 23.76 -2.11
CA GLY A 101 -2.65 23.24 -3.36
C GLY A 101 -1.79 22.17 -4.06
N ILE A 102 -0.70 21.71 -3.43
CA ILE A 102 0.22 20.72 -4.02
C ILE A 102 -0.42 19.33 -4.07
N PHE A 103 -1.25 19.02 -3.06
CA PHE A 103 -1.96 17.74 -2.97
C PHE A 103 -3.47 17.92 -3.11
N LYS A 104 -4.13 16.87 -3.62
CA LYS A 104 -5.58 16.67 -3.59
C LYS A 104 -5.90 15.53 -2.63
N ILE A 105 -7.07 15.55 -2.02
CA ILE A 105 -7.50 14.48 -1.11
C ILE A 105 -8.37 13.47 -1.85
N GLY A 106 -8.17 12.18 -1.57
CA GLY A 106 -8.97 11.09 -2.12
C GLY A 106 -10.18 10.69 -1.27
N GLU A 107 -10.65 9.47 -1.49
CA GLU A 107 -11.60 8.82 -0.57
C GLU A 107 -10.91 8.55 0.76
N ILE A 108 -11.50 9.02 1.86
CA ILE A 108 -10.94 8.82 3.20
C ILE A 108 -11.50 7.53 3.81
N ILE A 109 -10.76 6.96 4.75
CA ILE A 109 -11.21 5.82 5.55
C ILE A 109 -11.28 6.27 7.00
N VAL A 110 -12.44 6.07 7.63
CA VAL A 110 -12.66 6.34 9.04
C VAL A 110 -12.94 5.02 9.74
N ASN A 111 -12.27 4.77 10.85
CA ASN A 111 -12.62 3.69 11.77
C ASN A 111 -12.77 4.25 13.19
N GLU A 112 -12.92 3.36 14.16
CA GLU A 112 -13.11 3.73 15.57
C GLU A 112 -11.87 4.37 16.22
N GLU A 113 -10.67 4.13 15.66
CA GLU A 113 -9.39 4.50 16.27
C GLU A 113 -8.71 5.70 15.58
N TYR A 114 -8.86 5.83 14.25
CA TYR A 114 -8.13 6.80 13.44
C TYR A 114 -8.84 7.12 12.11
N VAL A 115 -8.39 8.22 11.50
CA VAL A 115 -8.80 8.64 10.15
C VAL A 115 -7.60 8.53 9.22
N LEU A 116 -7.77 7.79 8.11
CA LEU A 116 -6.79 7.69 7.04
C LEU A 116 -7.20 8.63 5.90
N ILE A 117 -6.37 9.66 5.69
CA ILE A 117 -6.57 10.68 4.65
C ILE A 117 -5.49 10.49 3.57
N PRO A 118 -5.84 9.95 2.38
CA PRO A 118 -4.88 9.81 1.31
C PRO A 118 -4.68 11.14 0.57
N PHE A 119 -3.42 11.59 0.52
CA PHE A 119 -2.99 12.73 -0.29
C PHE A 119 -2.49 12.25 -1.66
N LYS A 120 -2.99 12.89 -2.72
CA LYS A 120 -2.64 12.61 -4.11
C LYS A 120 -1.89 13.81 -4.67
N ARG A 121 -0.73 13.57 -5.29
CA ARG A 121 -0.01 14.57 -6.09
C ARG A 121 -0.25 14.27 -7.55
N VAL A 122 -0.56 15.29 -8.35
CA VAL A 122 -0.44 15.16 -9.80
C VAL A 122 1.03 15.34 -10.14
N VAL A 123 1.63 14.34 -10.74
CA VAL A 123 3.00 14.41 -11.23
C VAL A 123 2.89 14.50 -12.74
N ASN A 124 3.23 15.67 -13.30
CA ASN A 124 3.40 15.81 -14.73
C ASN A 124 4.70 15.07 -15.08
N LEU A 125 4.56 13.90 -15.69
CA LEU A 125 5.69 13.18 -16.26
C LEU A 125 6.11 13.98 -17.48
N LEU A 126 7.11 14.84 -17.34
CA LEU A 126 7.80 15.43 -18.49
C LEU A 126 8.50 14.31 -19.26
N GLU A 127 8.84 14.56 -20.52
CA GLU A 127 9.68 13.65 -21.30
C GLU A 127 10.94 13.30 -20.51
N PRO A 128 11.28 11.99 -20.38
CA PRO A 128 12.40 11.56 -19.57
C PRO A 128 13.70 12.13 -20.17
N LYS A 129 14.44 12.90 -19.36
CA LYS A 129 15.73 13.46 -19.77
C LYS A 129 16.88 12.43 -19.72
N GLY A 130 16.62 11.24 -19.17
CA GLY A 130 17.59 10.15 -19.07
C GLY A 130 16.96 8.86 -18.55
N ALA A 131 17.71 7.76 -18.66
CA ALA A 131 17.37 6.42 -18.17
C ALA A 131 18.45 5.88 -17.22
N ILE A 132 18.05 5.11 -16.21
CA ILE A 132 18.94 4.35 -15.33
C ILE A 132 18.59 2.88 -15.50
N ALA A 133 19.59 2.09 -15.87
CA ALA A 133 19.53 0.65 -15.75
C ALA A 133 19.94 0.27 -14.32
N LEU A 134 19.07 -0.47 -13.63
CA LEU A 134 19.41 -1.08 -12.35
C LEU A 134 19.68 -2.57 -12.55
N ASP A 135 20.86 -3.01 -12.11
CA ASP A 135 21.20 -4.40 -11.90
C ASP A 135 21.14 -4.71 -10.40
N ILE A 136 20.39 -5.75 -10.02
CA ILE A 136 20.16 -6.12 -8.62
C ILE A 136 20.79 -7.48 -8.38
N ASN A 137 21.91 -7.49 -7.66
CA ASN A 137 22.58 -8.70 -7.20
C ASN A 137 22.26 -8.97 -5.72
N GLU A 138 22.70 -10.11 -5.21
CA GLU A 138 22.45 -10.50 -3.81
C GLU A 138 23.12 -9.60 -2.78
N GLU A 139 24.26 -9.00 -3.15
CA GLU A 139 25.11 -8.21 -2.26
C GLU A 139 25.21 -6.75 -2.64
N ASN A 140 24.76 -6.36 -3.82
CA ASN A 140 24.71 -4.96 -4.22
C ASN A 140 23.62 -4.69 -5.27
N VAL A 141 23.29 -3.41 -5.42
CA VAL A 141 22.53 -2.88 -6.56
C VAL A 141 23.45 -1.93 -7.30
N VAL A 142 23.64 -2.16 -8.60
CA VAL A 142 24.42 -1.30 -9.48
C VAL A 142 23.47 -0.51 -10.36
N GLY A 143 23.62 0.80 -10.39
CA GLY A 143 22.90 1.68 -11.31
C GLY A 143 23.83 2.26 -12.37
N LEU A 144 23.41 2.22 -13.62
CA LEU A 144 24.08 2.84 -14.76
C LEU A 144 23.15 3.85 -15.42
N ALA A 145 23.56 5.11 -15.48
CA ALA A 145 22.80 6.21 -16.05
C ALA A 145 23.20 6.50 -17.51
N THR A 146 22.25 7.00 -18.31
CA THR A 146 22.49 7.35 -19.72
C THR A 146 23.58 8.42 -19.91
N ASN A 147 23.81 9.26 -18.89
CA ASN A 147 24.88 10.29 -18.91
C ASN A 147 26.28 9.72 -18.57
N GLY A 148 26.44 8.40 -18.49
CA GLY A 148 27.69 7.73 -18.15
C GLY A 148 27.97 7.60 -16.65
N GLY A 149 27.09 8.13 -15.79
CA GLY A 149 27.19 7.98 -14.35
C GLY A 149 26.90 6.55 -13.87
N SER A 150 27.58 6.13 -12.82
CA SER A 150 27.30 4.85 -12.15
C SER A 150 27.30 4.99 -10.64
N PHE A 151 26.54 4.12 -9.98
CA PHE A 151 26.55 4.03 -8.52
C PHE A 151 26.33 2.58 -8.08
N THR A 152 26.82 2.25 -6.89
CA THR A 152 26.65 0.93 -6.28
C THR A 152 26.14 1.11 -4.86
N VAL A 153 25.06 0.42 -4.52
CA VAL A 153 24.47 0.39 -3.19
C VAL A 153 24.65 -1.00 -2.59
N ASP A 154 25.22 -1.08 -1.39
CA ASP A 154 25.46 -2.35 -0.70
C ASP A 154 24.15 -2.94 -0.12
N THR A 155 23.86 -4.20 -0.42
CA THR A 155 22.71 -4.95 0.11
C THR A 155 23.08 -6.10 1.05
N LYS A 156 24.37 -6.30 1.37
CA LYS A 156 24.89 -7.37 2.24
C LYS A 156 24.16 -7.48 3.56
N LYS A 157 23.73 -6.36 4.14
CA LYS A 157 22.95 -6.33 5.38
C LYS A 157 21.67 -7.17 5.32
N LEU A 158 21.03 -7.26 4.16
CA LEU A 158 19.86 -8.11 3.94
C LEU A 158 20.22 -9.60 4.08
N LYS A 159 21.33 -10.01 3.47
CA LYS A 159 21.86 -11.38 3.56
C LYS A 159 22.22 -11.73 5.00
N THR A 160 22.95 -10.86 5.70
CA THR A 160 23.31 -11.05 7.11
C THR A 160 22.07 -11.24 8.00
N ILE A 161 21.04 -10.40 7.82
CA ILE A 161 19.78 -10.53 8.56
C ILE A 161 19.13 -11.88 8.26
N ARG A 162 18.98 -12.25 6.97
CA ARG A 162 18.33 -13.50 6.58
C ARG A 162 19.07 -14.72 7.16
N SER A 163 20.39 -14.77 7.08
CA SER A 163 21.19 -15.86 7.64
C SER A 163 21.04 -15.95 9.15
N ALA A 164 21.15 -14.83 9.87
CA ALA A 164 21.01 -14.81 11.32
C ALA A 164 19.62 -15.26 11.79
N TYR A 165 18.55 -14.90 11.06
CA TYR A 165 17.20 -15.35 11.39
C TYR A 165 16.91 -16.78 10.92
N PHE A 166 17.56 -17.24 9.86
CA PHE A 166 17.53 -18.64 9.43
C PHE A 166 18.09 -19.55 10.54
N GLU A 167 19.27 -19.26 11.06
CA GLU A 167 19.86 -20.01 12.18
C GLU A 167 18.95 -20.01 13.42
N LYS A 168 18.31 -18.88 13.73
CA LYS A 168 17.35 -18.80 14.84
C LYS A 168 16.14 -19.70 14.60
N ARG A 169 15.62 -19.77 13.37
CA ARG A 169 14.51 -20.68 13.02
C ARG A 169 14.93 -22.14 13.15
N GLU A 170 16.10 -22.49 12.62
CA GLU A 170 16.65 -23.86 12.72
C GLU A 170 16.79 -24.30 14.18
N ARG A 171 17.33 -23.43 15.05
CA ARG A 171 17.42 -23.71 16.49
C ARG A 171 16.07 -23.90 17.17
N ILE A 172 15.04 -23.16 16.75
CA ILE A 172 13.69 -23.33 17.28
C ILE A 172 13.09 -24.65 16.80
N GLN A 173 13.29 -24.99 15.53
CA GLN A 173 12.78 -26.23 14.93
C GLN A 173 13.42 -27.48 15.50
N SER A 174 14.71 -27.42 15.89
CA SER A 174 15.39 -28.55 16.53
C SER A 174 15.07 -28.68 18.02
N LYS A 175 14.91 -27.57 18.75
CA LYS A 175 14.76 -27.59 20.22
C LYS A 175 13.32 -27.56 20.72
N VAL A 176 12.36 -27.20 19.88
CA VAL A 176 10.95 -27.04 20.30
C VAL A 176 10.06 -27.93 19.45
N ALA A 177 9.26 -28.76 20.12
CA ALA A 177 8.31 -29.65 19.47
C ALA A 177 7.35 -28.86 18.55
N LYS A 178 7.32 -29.27 17.28
CA LYS A 178 6.45 -28.68 16.25
C LYS A 178 4.99 -28.80 16.68
N GLY A 179 4.18 -27.80 16.36
CA GLY A 179 2.75 -27.76 16.69
C GLY A 179 2.40 -27.20 18.07
N THR A 180 3.36 -27.11 19.00
CA THR A 180 3.12 -26.50 20.32
C THR A 180 2.84 -24.99 20.24
N LYS A 181 2.10 -24.45 21.22
CA LYS A 181 1.88 -22.99 21.33
C LYS A 181 3.20 -22.22 21.44
N ALA A 182 4.19 -22.76 22.14
CA ALA A 182 5.53 -22.18 22.27
C ALA A 182 6.24 -22.09 20.92
N PHE A 183 6.24 -23.18 20.13
CA PHE A 183 6.82 -23.21 18.78
C PHE A 183 6.19 -22.14 17.87
N GLN A 184 4.85 -22.11 17.80
CA GLN A 184 4.13 -21.14 16.97
C GLN A 184 4.42 -19.69 17.38
N THR A 185 4.49 -19.43 18.69
CA THR A 185 4.76 -18.10 19.23
C THR A 185 6.18 -17.63 18.89
N LEU A 186 7.18 -18.50 19.06
CA LEU A 186 8.57 -18.20 18.74
C LEU A 186 8.77 -17.98 17.24
N MET A 187 8.24 -18.87 16.40
CA MET A 187 8.29 -18.74 14.94
C MET A 187 7.66 -17.42 14.47
N LYS A 188 6.48 -17.07 15.01
CA LYS A 188 5.81 -15.81 14.71
C LYS A 188 6.60 -14.59 15.19
N LYS A 189 7.17 -14.64 16.40
CA LYS A 189 7.99 -13.55 16.98
C LYS A 189 9.21 -13.26 16.11
N TYR A 190 9.99 -14.29 15.78
CA TYR A 190 11.22 -14.10 15.00
C TYR A 190 10.94 -13.83 13.52
N GLY A 191 9.91 -14.43 12.92
CA GLY A 191 9.49 -14.07 11.57
C GLY A 191 9.03 -12.62 11.45
N ARG A 192 8.29 -12.10 12.44
CA ARG A 192 7.91 -10.67 12.48
C ARG A 192 9.12 -9.76 12.61
N ARG A 193 10.09 -10.11 13.46
CA ARG A 193 11.32 -9.31 13.66
C ARG A 193 12.19 -9.28 12.41
N GLU A 194 12.38 -10.42 11.75
CA GLU A 194 13.09 -10.50 10.48
C GLU A 194 12.40 -9.65 9.41
N SER A 195 11.09 -9.81 9.22
CA SER A 195 10.32 -9.06 8.23
C SER A 195 10.41 -7.55 8.46
N ASN A 196 10.31 -7.12 9.72
CA ASN A 196 10.47 -5.71 10.09
C ASN A 196 11.89 -5.21 9.81
N GLY A 197 12.93 -5.99 10.14
CA GLY A 197 14.32 -5.63 9.89
C GLY A 197 14.65 -5.54 8.39
N ILE A 198 14.20 -6.51 7.59
CA ILE A 198 14.32 -6.49 6.13
C ILE A 198 13.62 -5.25 5.58
N LYS A 199 12.40 -4.95 6.04
CA LYS A 199 11.63 -3.79 5.58
C LYS A 199 12.33 -2.47 5.88
N ASP A 200 12.93 -2.32 7.06
CA ASP A 200 13.70 -1.13 7.44
C ASP A 200 14.92 -0.95 6.51
N VAL A 201 15.70 -2.01 6.29
CA VAL A 201 16.86 -1.97 5.39
C VAL A 201 16.43 -1.63 3.97
N LEU A 202 15.41 -2.31 3.43
CA LEU A 202 14.88 -2.00 2.09
C LEU A 202 14.40 -0.56 1.96
N HIS A 203 13.79 0.02 3.00
CA HIS A 203 13.36 1.41 2.98
C HIS A 203 14.55 2.38 2.92
N LYS A 204 15.62 2.10 3.66
CA LYS A 204 16.87 2.88 3.63
C LYS A 204 17.56 2.76 2.28
N LEU A 205 17.68 1.55 1.73
CA LEU A 205 18.26 1.31 0.40
C LEU A 205 17.46 2.02 -0.70
N SER A 206 16.13 1.94 -0.65
CA SER A 206 15.28 2.62 -1.62
C SER A 206 15.45 4.15 -1.55
N LYS A 207 15.63 4.68 -0.33
CA LYS A 207 15.88 6.11 -0.11
C LYS A 207 17.25 6.51 -0.68
N GLU A 208 18.29 5.75 -0.38
CA GLU A 208 19.65 5.98 -0.88
C GLU A 208 19.71 5.95 -2.42
N ILE A 209 19.05 4.98 -3.04
CA ILE A 209 18.90 4.90 -4.49
C ILE A 209 18.17 6.14 -5.02
N ALA A 210 17.03 6.51 -4.43
CA ALA A 210 16.21 7.63 -4.90
C ALA A 210 16.84 9.02 -4.68
N GLU A 211 17.73 9.15 -3.69
CA GLU A 211 18.49 10.39 -3.40
C GLU A 211 19.82 10.47 -4.16
N ASN A 212 20.16 9.45 -4.94
CA ASN A 212 21.39 9.44 -5.73
C ASN A 212 21.32 10.55 -6.82
N PRO A 213 22.38 11.33 -7.03
CA PRO A 213 22.37 12.45 -7.99
C PRO A 213 22.07 12.02 -9.43
N TYR A 214 22.37 10.76 -9.78
CA TYR A 214 22.02 10.24 -11.11
C TYR A 214 20.52 10.04 -11.29
N TYR A 215 19.73 9.95 -10.20
CA TYR A 215 18.26 9.87 -10.24
C TYR A 215 17.57 11.21 -10.51
N ASP A 216 18.29 12.35 -10.43
CA ASP A 216 17.71 13.64 -10.74
C ASP A 216 17.32 13.70 -12.23
N ASN A 217 16.01 13.81 -12.47
CA ASN A 217 15.32 13.89 -13.77
C ASN A 217 14.93 12.56 -14.46
N LEU A 218 14.84 11.45 -13.73
CA LEU A 218 14.32 10.20 -14.29
C LEU A 218 12.83 9.95 -14.06
N HIS A 219 12.13 9.71 -15.16
CA HIS A 219 10.72 9.34 -15.19
C HIS A 219 10.46 7.90 -15.66
N SER A 220 11.50 7.12 -15.97
CA SER A 220 11.41 5.69 -16.28
C SER A 220 12.51 4.89 -15.58
N LEU A 221 12.10 3.81 -14.90
CA LEU A 221 13.00 2.83 -14.28
C LEU A 221 12.93 1.56 -15.11
N ILE A 222 13.97 1.27 -15.89
CA ILE A 222 14.04 0.04 -16.68
C ILE A 222 14.65 -1.03 -15.77
N ARG A 223 13.79 -1.89 -15.26
CA ARG A 223 14.20 -3.07 -14.49
C ARG A 223 14.57 -4.18 -15.47
N TYR A 224 15.87 -4.48 -15.63
CA TYR A 224 16.25 -5.73 -16.27
C TYR A 224 15.82 -6.88 -15.36
N LYS A 225 14.93 -7.72 -15.88
CA LYS A 225 14.44 -8.92 -15.21
C LYS A 225 15.01 -10.12 -15.97
N TYR A 226 16.05 -10.72 -15.43
CA TYR A 226 16.63 -11.99 -15.86
C TYR A 226 16.86 -12.77 -14.53
N ILE A 227 16.46 -14.02 -14.30
CA ILE A 227 16.24 -15.21 -15.13
C ILE A 227 15.17 -16.09 -14.44
N ASP A 228 14.14 -16.50 -15.17
CA ASP A 228 13.47 -17.80 -15.01
C ASP A 228 12.48 -17.98 -16.17
N ARG A 229 13.05 -18.27 -17.34
CA ARG A 229 12.53 -19.20 -18.34
C ARG A 229 13.44 -19.19 -19.56
N LEU A 230 14.23 -20.27 -19.68
CA LEU A 230 14.69 -20.78 -20.95
C LEU A 230 13.47 -21.14 -21.82
N HIS A 231 13.70 -21.02 -23.13
CA HIS A 231 12.87 -21.37 -24.27
C HIS A 231 11.89 -20.32 -24.81
N ASP A 232 12.17 -20.05 -26.09
CA ASP A 232 11.30 -19.56 -27.15
C ASP A 232 11.24 -18.04 -27.46
N SER A 233 12.20 -17.69 -28.34
CA SER A 233 11.94 -17.11 -29.67
C SER A 233 11.68 -15.61 -29.80
N LYS A 234 12.69 -14.96 -30.41
CA LYS A 234 12.64 -13.85 -31.38
C LYS A 234 12.16 -12.48 -30.88
N LEU A 235 13.17 -11.62 -30.64
CA LEU A 235 13.08 -10.16 -30.80
C LEU A 235 12.62 -9.79 -32.21
N ILE A 236 11.62 -8.92 -32.32
CA ILE A 236 11.53 -7.88 -33.35
C ILE A 236 10.98 -6.62 -32.67
N LEU A 237 11.80 -5.55 -32.71
CA LEU A 237 11.56 -4.11 -32.52
C LEU A 237 10.45 -3.65 -31.55
#